data_AF-A0A402DMU2-F1
#
_entry.id   AF-A0A402DMU2-F1
#
_cell.length_a   1.000
_cell.length_b   1.000
_cell.length_c   1.000
_cell.angle_alpha   90.00
_cell.angle_beta   90.00
_cell.angle_gamma   90.00
#
_symmetry.space_group_name_H-M   'P 1'
#
loop_
_entity.id
_entity.type
_entity.pdbx_description
1 polymer ?
#
loop_
_entity_poly.entity_id
_entity_poly.type
_entity_poly.pdbx_seq_one_letter_code
_entity_poly.pdbx_strand_id
1 'polypeptide(L)'
;MSIDLTSALHDAVDGGTPVGPAPVDLPRVRSRARRRRAVHLGARGAVGVGAAGAVAFGAVQVVGPRDARTVLPADADAVPGACGSTVTSLLGASDPTLGLGVSTWSDPDALDTKHVRAPGPLGTFAGDSVYLDVVSSLPADGAGTPATEESSLRDTLALLEQGYAERLAAQAAGEDVDQAEIDELAQIVESMRASAEAARDDGVPSPPPTPVARVRVLVTYDDRVVAATTIPRDGQSDADAAWDRTVAGPTVRERAHLPLETCTVDGVGGDPLPSGTYDVLVARDAGAGVAPTAVAGPWTLVVPPRVGAVTGLPDGFPTDAVPMPPGRLLEVSGDAAEGWTVQIAVEGDDRFTVGADLLDDVPDAVEEYRAPTGARVLVPGWAVELRSGTEGDVTTLRYSVAPL
;
A
#
# COMPACT_ATOMS: atom_id res chain seq x y z
N MET A 1 -35.94 13.82 -1.87
CA MET A 1 -35.01 14.94 -2.09
C MET A 1 -33.85 14.36 -2.88
N SER A 2 -33.65 14.74 -4.14
CA SER A 2 -32.50 14.27 -4.93
C SER A 2 -31.29 15.13 -4.58
N ILE A 3 -30.19 14.49 -4.18
CA ILE A 3 -28.91 15.17 -3.98
C ILE A 3 -28.30 15.39 -5.35
N ASP A 4 -28.11 16.65 -5.73
CA ASP A 4 -27.39 17.01 -6.96
C ASP A 4 -25.89 16.84 -6.70
N LEU A 5 -25.37 15.66 -7.05
CA LEU A 5 -23.98 15.27 -6.88
C LEU A 5 -23.03 16.20 -7.65
N THR A 6 -23.48 16.79 -8.75
CA THR A 6 -22.70 17.74 -9.56
C THR A 6 -22.43 19.03 -8.81
N SER A 7 -23.44 19.55 -8.11
CA SER A 7 -23.32 20.72 -7.25
C SER A 7 -22.40 20.45 -6.06
N ALA A 8 -22.55 19.30 -5.41
CA ALA A 8 -21.73 18.94 -4.25
C ALA A 8 -20.24 18.75 -4.60
N LEU A 9 -19.94 18.26 -5.81
CA LEU A 9 -18.56 18.12 -6.28
C LEU A 9 -17.92 19.46 -6.62
N HIS A 10 -18.69 20.39 -7.23
CA HIS A 10 -18.22 21.74 -7.52
C HIS A 10 -17.93 22.54 -6.24
N ASP A 11 -18.83 22.47 -5.24
CA ASP A 11 -18.64 23.17 -3.95
C ASP A 11 -17.40 22.67 -3.19
N ALA A 12 -17.09 21.38 -3.28
CA ALA A 12 -15.91 20.77 -2.65
C ALA A 12 -14.58 21.20 -3.31
N VAL A 13 -14.59 21.41 -4.63
CA VAL A 13 -13.41 21.87 -5.39
C VAL A 13 -13.20 23.38 -5.23
N ASP A 14 -14.28 24.16 -5.13
CA ASP A 14 -14.24 25.62 -5.03
C ASP A 14 -14.09 26.14 -3.58
N GLY A 15 -13.90 25.25 -2.60
CA GLY A 15 -13.60 25.60 -1.20
C GLY A 15 -14.79 26.10 -0.39
N GLY A 16 -16.02 25.81 -0.84
CA GLY A 16 -17.22 26.07 -0.04
C GLY A 16 -17.36 25.05 1.08
N THR A 17 -17.59 25.49 2.31
CA THR A 17 -17.99 24.60 3.42
C THR A 17 -19.35 23.97 3.09
N PRO A 18 -19.44 22.64 2.87
CA PRO A 18 -20.71 22.02 2.55
C PRO A 18 -21.64 22.08 3.77
N VAL A 19 -22.86 22.57 3.57
CA VAL A 19 -23.94 22.50 4.58
C VAL A 19 -24.72 21.21 4.33
N GLY A 20 -24.25 20.11 4.92
CA GLY A 20 -24.85 18.78 4.85
C GLY A 20 -24.13 17.80 5.78
N PRO A 21 -24.69 16.59 6.04
CA PRO A 21 -23.94 15.54 6.74
C PRO A 21 -22.65 15.26 5.97
N ALA A 22 -21.53 15.08 6.70
CA ALA A 22 -20.23 14.86 6.09
C ALA A 22 -20.29 13.69 5.09
N PRO A 23 -19.69 13.81 3.89
CA PRO A 23 -19.59 12.68 2.98
C PRO A 23 -18.90 11.53 3.69
N VAL A 24 -19.40 10.31 3.49
CA VAL A 24 -18.83 9.08 4.06
C VAL A 24 -17.37 9.00 3.63
N ASP A 25 -16.47 9.00 4.60
CA ASP A 25 -15.02 8.89 4.41
C ASP A 25 -14.65 7.45 4.07
N LEU A 26 -14.90 7.06 2.82
CA LEU A 26 -14.64 5.72 2.28
C LEU A 26 -13.16 5.29 2.47
N PRO A 27 -12.14 6.16 2.36
CA PRO A 27 -10.77 5.86 2.75
C PRO A 27 -10.64 5.37 4.21
N ARG A 28 -11.30 6.05 5.15
CA ARG A 28 -11.26 5.73 6.59
C ARG A 28 -11.97 4.42 6.95
N VAL A 29 -13.07 4.11 6.25
CA VAL A 29 -13.74 2.79 6.38
C VAL A 29 -12.81 1.66 5.89
N ARG A 30 -12.04 1.91 4.82
CA ARG A 30 -11.12 0.93 4.22
C ARG A 30 -9.86 0.67 5.06
N SER A 31 -9.24 1.70 5.64
CA SER A 31 -8.07 1.52 6.51
C SER A 31 -8.42 0.66 7.74
N ARG A 32 -9.61 0.86 8.31
CA ARG A 32 -10.13 0.08 9.44
C ARG A 32 -10.39 -1.39 9.11
N ALA A 33 -10.89 -1.68 7.89
CA ALA A 33 -11.13 -3.04 7.43
C ALA A 33 -9.83 -3.83 7.17
N ARG A 34 -8.79 -3.18 6.62
CA ARG A 34 -7.48 -3.80 6.38
C ARG A 34 -6.78 -4.22 7.68
N ARG A 35 -6.83 -3.36 8.70
CA ARG A 35 -6.19 -3.59 10.01
C ARG A 35 -6.70 -4.84 10.73
N ARG A 36 -8.00 -5.15 10.62
CA ARG A 36 -8.60 -6.34 11.25
C ARG A 36 -8.24 -7.66 10.56
N ARG A 37 -8.04 -7.66 9.24
CA ARG A 37 -7.64 -8.87 8.49
C ARG A 37 -6.21 -9.31 8.82
N ALA A 38 -5.29 -8.38 9.06
CA ALA A 38 -3.92 -8.68 9.49
C ALA A 38 -3.87 -9.33 10.90
N VAL A 39 -4.68 -8.83 11.85
CA VAL A 39 -4.75 -9.36 13.22
C VAL A 39 -5.29 -10.81 13.26
N HIS A 40 -6.28 -11.13 12.40
CA HIS A 40 -6.83 -12.50 12.35
C HIS A 40 -5.88 -13.54 11.77
N LEU A 41 -4.97 -13.15 10.87
CA LEU A 41 -3.93 -14.04 10.36
C LEU A 41 -2.84 -14.29 11.42
N GLY A 42 -2.47 -13.28 12.21
CA GLY A 42 -1.54 -13.43 13.33
C GLY A 42 -2.08 -14.31 14.47
N ALA A 43 -3.37 -14.23 14.79
CA ALA A 43 -3.98 -15.01 15.88
C ALA A 43 -4.02 -16.53 15.63
N ARG A 44 -4.01 -16.98 14.36
CA ARG A 44 -3.99 -18.43 14.02
C ARG A 44 -2.58 -19.04 14.08
N GLY A 45 -1.51 -18.24 14.04
CA GLY A 45 -0.13 -18.71 14.18
C GLY A 45 0.33 -18.95 15.62
N ALA A 46 -0.37 -18.39 16.63
CA ALA A 46 0.12 -18.33 18.01
C ALA A 46 -0.29 -19.52 18.92
N VAL A 47 -1.09 -20.48 18.46
CA VAL A 47 -1.59 -21.60 19.32
C VAL A 47 -0.62 -22.79 19.38
N GLY A 48 0.59 -22.67 18.82
CA GLY A 48 1.47 -23.79 18.54
C GLY A 48 2.79 -23.90 19.33
N VAL A 49 3.00 -23.26 20.49
CA VAL A 49 4.22 -23.53 21.30
C VAL A 49 3.91 -23.55 22.79
N GLY A 50 3.62 -24.76 23.28
CA GLY A 50 3.51 -25.06 24.70
C GLY A 50 4.86 -25.42 25.33
N ALA A 51 5.22 -24.65 26.36
CA ALA A 51 5.96 -25.04 27.57
C ALA A 51 7.31 -25.77 27.45
N ALA A 52 8.41 -25.02 27.67
CA ALA A 52 9.55 -25.48 28.49
C ALA A 52 10.48 -24.33 28.91
N GLY A 53 10.70 -24.18 30.22
CA GLY A 53 12.01 -23.79 30.76
C GLY A 53 12.29 -22.30 30.96
N ALA A 54 11.99 -21.80 32.16
CA ALA A 54 12.51 -20.53 32.67
C ALA A 54 13.98 -20.66 33.09
N VAL A 55 14.90 -20.15 32.25
CA VAL A 55 16.21 -19.58 32.58
C VAL A 55 16.50 -18.64 31.38
N ALA A 56 16.78 -17.34 31.53
CA ALA A 56 18.15 -16.85 31.53
C ALA A 56 18.20 -15.35 31.15
N PHE A 57 19.05 -14.62 31.88
CA PHE A 57 20.02 -13.65 31.36
C PHE A 57 19.56 -12.37 30.65
N GLY A 58 20.09 -11.24 31.15
CA GLY A 58 20.21 -10.00 30.39
C GLY A 58 21.02 -10.26 29.12
N ALA A 59 20.30 -10.34 28.00
CA ALA A 59 20.88 -10.33 26.68
C ALA A 59 20.93 -8.88 26.21
N VAL A 60 22.11 -8.27 26.30
CA VAL A 60 22.49 -7.24 25.34
C VAL A 60 22.40 -7.92 23.98
N GLN A 61 21.37 -7.59 23.20
CA GLN A 61 21.32 -7.99 21.79
C GLN A 61 22.46 -7.27 21.07
N VAL A 62 23.64 -7.89 21.06
CA VAL A 62 24.64 -7.62 20.04
C VAL A 62 24.05 -8.24 18.77
N VAL A 63 23.22 -7.46 18.08
CA VAL A 63 22.87 -7.71 16.69
C VAL A 63 24.18 -7.55 15.93
N GLY A 64 24.93 -8.65 15.78
CA GLY A 64 26.02 -8.70 14.82
C GLY A 64 25.44 -8.30 13.45
N PRO A 65 26.21 -7.59 12.59
CA PRO A 65 25.74 -7.25 11.26
C PRO A 65 25.32 -8.55 10.58
N ARG A 66 24.00 -8.73 10.38
CA ARG A 66 23.50 -9.77 9.48
C ARG A 66 24.07 -9.38 8.13
N ASP A 67 25.10 -10.12 7.72
CA ASP A 67 25.71 -9.97 6.41
C ASP A 67 24.57 -9.98 5.39
N ALA A 68 24.55 -9.03 4.46
CA ALA A 68 23.51 -8.83 3.45
C ALA A 68 23.37 -10.00 2.44
N ARG A 69 23.87 -11.19 2.80
CA ARG A 69 24.07 -12.37 1.96
C ARG A 69 23.13 -13.53 2.25
N THR A 70 22.22 -13.42 3.22
CA THR A 70 21.12 -14.39 3.36
C THR A 70 20.03 -14.11 2.32
N VAL A 71 20.44 -14.10 1.05
CA VAL A 71 19.54 -14.22 -0.10
C VAL A 71 19.13 -15.69 -0.18
N LEU A 72 17.85 -15.95 -0.43
CA LEU A 72 17.34 -17.31 -0.55
C LEU A 72 18.21 -18.12 -1.53
N PRO A 73 18.53 -19.38 -1.20
CA PRO A 73 19.21 -20.25 -2.15
C PRO A 73 18.36 -20.37 -3.42
N ALA A 74 19.01 -20.41 -4.58
CA ALA A 74 18.31 -20.68 -5.82
C ALA A 74 17.61 -22.03 -5.74
N ASP A 75 16.37 -22.04 -6.19
CA ASP A 75 15.64 -23.26 -6.47
C ASP A 75 15.65 -23.45 -7.99
N ALA A 76 16.42 -24.42 -8.46
CA ALA A 76 16.54 -24.72 -9.89
C ALA A 76 15.24 -25.32 -10.47
N ASP A 77 14.38 -25.85 -9.60
CA ASP A 77 13.11 -26.45 -9.98
C ASP A 77 11.94 -25.44 -9.88
N ALA A 78 12.19 -24.24 -9.31
CA ALA A 78 11.19 -23.19 -9.25
C ALA A 78 10.81 -22.70 -10.65
N VAL A 79 9.49 -22.57 -10.88
CA VAL A 79 8.94 -22.02 -12.11
C VAL A 79 9.53 -20.62 -12.35
N PRO A 80 9.97 -20.27 -13.57
CA PRO A 80 10.48 -18.93 -13.86
C PRO A 80 9.52 -17.83 -13.37
N GLY A 81 10.04 -16.84 -12.66
CA GLY A 81 9.23 -15.77 -12.06
C GLY A 81 8.55 -16.15 -10.73
N ALA A 82 8.79 -17.34 -10.20
CA ALA A 82 8.55 -17.68 -8.81
C ALA A 82 9.77 -17.31 -7.94
N CYS A 83 9.58 -17.22 -6.63
CA CYS A 83 10.65 -16.84 -5.73
C CYS A 83 11.77 -17.90 -5.71
N GLY A 84 13.02 -17.44 -5.62
CA GLY A 84 14.21 -18.28 -5.76
C GLY A 84 14.55 -18.69 -7.20
N SER A 85 13.65 -18.49 -8.17
CA SER A 85 13.93 -18.78 -9.58
C SER A 85 14.89 -17.77 -10.20
N THR A 86 15.65 -18.21 -11.20
CA THR A 86 16.50 -17.35 -12.04
C THR A 86 15.66 -16.60 -13.06
N VAL A 87 15.98 -15.34 -13.32
CA VAL A 87 15.30 -14.53 -14.36
C VAL A 87 15.93 -14.63 -15.75
N THR A 88 17.05 -15.35 -15.91
CA THR A 88 17.77 -15.48 -17.18
C THR A 88 16.87 -15.92 -18.34
N SER A 89 15.97 -16.88 -18.09
CA SER A 89 15.03 -17.38 -19.10
C SER A 89 13.95 -16.36 -19.49
N LEU A 90 13.67 -15.37 -18.63
CA LEU A 90 12.65 -14.34 -18.84
C LEU A 90 13.17 -13.17 -19.68
N LEU A 91 14.47 -12.87 -19.60
CA LEU A 91 15.09 -11.72 -20.29
C LEU A 91 15.09 -11.84 -21.82
N GLY A 92 14.78 -13.01 -22.37
CA GLY A 92 14.66 -13.22 -23.82
C GLY A 92 13.37 -12.68 -24.47
N ALA A 93 12.36 -12.31 -23.67
CA ALA A 93 11.03 -11.91 -24.13
C ALA A 93 10.67 -10.49 -23.67
N SER A 94 11.38 -9.48 -24.17
CA SER A 94 11.14 -8.07 -23.83
C SER A 94 9.73 -7.62 -24.24
N ASP A 95 9.03 -6.94 -23.34
CA ASP A 95 7.73 -6.31 -23.60
C ASP A 95 7.82 -4.78 -23.54
N PRO A 96 7.83 -4.07 -24.69
CA PRO A 96 7.89 -2.60 -24.71
C PRO A 96 6.57 -1.94 -24.32
N THR A 97 5.51 -2.72 -24.11
CA THR A 97 4.17 -2.21 -23.75
C THR A 97 3.96 -2.10 -22.25
N LEU A 98 4.90 -2.60 -21.45
CA LEU A 98 4.89 -2.52 -19.98
C LEU A 98 5.92 -1.52 -19.49
N GLY A 99 5.52 -0.76 -18.47
CA GLY A 99 6.35 0.23 -17.79
C GLY A 99 6.09 0.22 -16.30
N LEU A 100 7.05 0.75 -15.55
CA LEU A 100 6.97 0.89 -14.11
C LEU A 100 7.34 2.32 -13.71
N GLY A 101 6.59 2.87 -12.77
CA GLY A 101 6.87 4.13 -12.09
C GLY A 101 6.66 3.98 -10.59
N VAL A 102 7.13 4.96 -9.83
CA VAL A 102 6.81 5.06 -8.40
C VAL A 102 5.45 5.74 -8.26
N SER A 103 4.61 5.21 -7.38
CA SER A 103 3.32 5.84 -7.08
C SER A 103 3.52 7.04 -6.17
N THR A 104 2.64 8.05 -6.28
CA THR A 104 2.64 9.21 -5.37
C THR A 104 2.44 8.85 -3.90
N TRP A 105 1.99 7.61 -3.63
CA TRP A 105 1.85 7.04 -2.29
C TRP A 105 3.17 6.55 -1.68
N SER A 106 4.19 6.34 -2.51
CA SER A 106 5.55 6.03 -2.05
C SER A 106 6.53 7.16 -2.25
N ASP A 107 6.28 8.05 -3.19
CA ASP A 107 7.08 9.26 -3.34
C ASP A 107 6.14 10.42 -3.70
N PRO A 108 5.85 11.36 -2.79
CA PRO A 108 4.95 12.47 -3.09
C PRO A 108 5.48 13.40 -4.18
N ASP A 109 6.78 13.38 -4.45
CA ASP A 109 7.41 14.15 -5.53
C ASP A 109 7.36 13.40 -6.86
N ALA A 110 6.88 12.14 -6.87
CA ALA A 110 6.72 11.37 -8.09
C ALA A 110 5.74 12.05 -9.05
N LEU A 111 6.22 12.32 -10.26
CA LEU A 111 5.38 12.83 -11.34
C LEU A 111 4.29 11.80 -11.67
N ASP A 112 3.05 12.25 -11.80
CA ASP A 112 1.93 11.43 -12.29
C ASP A 112 2.26 10.85 -13.68
N THR A 113 2.64 9.57 -13.74
CA THR A 113 3.09 8.95 -14.98
C THR A 113 1.90 8.40 -15.76
N LYS A 114 1.51 9.12 -16.82
CA LYS A 114 0.50 8.67 -17.79
C LYS A 114 1.09 7.93 -18.99
N HIS A 115 2.37 7.56 -18.92
CA HIS A 115 3.11 7.01 -20.04
C HIS A 115 3.91 5.79 -19.60
N VAL A 116 4.02 4.81 -20.50
CA VAL A 116 4.92 3.66 -20.33
C VAL A 116 6.34 4.20 -20.20
N ARG A 117 6.92 4.12 -19.00
CA ARG A 117 8.28 4.56 -18.74
C ARG A 117 9.28 3.49 -19.16
N ALA A 118 10.38 3.95 -19.76
CA ALA A 118 11.54 3.09 -20.00
C ALA A 118 12.17 2.65 -18.66
N PRO A 119 12.93 1.53 -18.66
CA PRO A 119 13.74 1.12 -17.54
C PRO A 119 14.65 2.24 -17.00
N GLY A 120 14.76 2.35 -15.68
CA GLY A 120 15.51 3.41 -15.00
C GLY A 120 15.42 3.30 -13.48
N PRO A 121 15.97 4.27 -12.73
CA PRO A 121 15.85 4.28 -11.27
C PRO A 121 14.39 4.51 -10.84
N LEU A 122 13.90 3.68 -9.93
CA LEU A 122 12.65 3.92 -9.21
C LEU A 122 12.90 4.87 -8.05
N GLY A 123 13.91 4.61 -7.23
CA GLY A 123 14.18 5.41 -6.05
C GLY A 123 14.82 4.59 -4.94
N THR A 124 14.86 5.18 -3.76
CA THR A 124 15.33 4.55 -2.52
C THR A 124 14.13 4.38 -1.59
N PHE A 125 13.91 3.21 -1.00
CA PHE A 125 12.74 2.93 -0.17
C PHE A 125 13.15 2.25 1.13
N ALA A 126 12.86 2.89 2.27
CA ALA A 126 13.25 2.46 3.60
C ALA A 126 12.17 1.67 4.34
N GLY A 127 10.93 1.73 3.87
CA GLY A 127 9.80 1.04 4.46
C GLY A 127 9.82 -0.47 4.21
N ASP A 128 8.81 -1.14 4.76
CA ASP A 128 8.59 -2.57 4.53
C ASP A 128 7.76 -2.83 3.26
N SER A 129 7.33 -1.78 2.55
CA SER A 129 6.64 -1.91 1.27
C SER A 129 6.75 -0.65 0.41
N VAL A 130 6.58 -0.80 -0.90
CA VAL A 130 6.53 0.28 -1.89
C VAL A 130 5.29 0.16 -2.77
N TYR A 131 4.66 1.29 -3.06
CA TYR A 131 3.59 1.45 -4.03
C TYR A 131 4.20 1.84 -5.38
N LEU A 132 3.94 1.02 -6.38
CA LEU A 132 4.42 1.22 -7.75
C LEU A 132 3.24 1.42 -8.69
N ASP A 133 3.40 2.28 -9.69
CA ASP A 133 2.45 2.43 -10.78
C ASP A 133 2.93 1.57 -11.97
N VAL A 134 2.26 0.46 -12.21
CA VAL A 134 2.46 -0.38 -13.41
C VAL A 134 1.66 0.25 -14.54
N VAL A 135 2.31 0.56 -15.66
CA VAL A 135 1.68 1.17 -16.82
C VAL A 135 1.74 0.21 -18.01
N SER A 136 0.59 -0.11 -18.61
CA SER A 136 0.49 -0.89 -19.83
C SER A 136 -0.15 -0.09 -20.97
N SER A 137 0.23 -0.36 -22.23
CA SER A 137 -0.49 0.17 -23.39
C SER A 137 -1.59 -0.80 -23.89
N LEU A 138 -2.82 -0.30 -24.02
CA LEU A 138 -3.95 -0.98 -24.65
C LEU A 138 -3.79 -1.05 -26.18
N PRO A 139 -4.40 -2.04 -26.86
CA PRO A 139 -4.96 -3.29 -26.34
C PRO A 139 -3.91 -4.42 -26.30
N ALA A 140 -2.63 -4.08 -26.46
CA ALA A 140 -1.55 -5.05 -26.63
C ALA A 140 -1.39 -5.99 -25.41
N ASP A 141 -1.94 -5.59 -24.27
CA ASP A 141 -2.00 -6.36 -23.04
C ASP A 141 -3.11 -7.40 -22.97
N GLY A 142 -3.99 -7.48 -23.99
CA GLY A 142 -5.18 -8.33 -23.92
C GLY A 142 -6.20 -7.85 -22.90
N ALA A 143 -5.96 -6.71 -22.25
CA ALA A 143 -6.98 -6.04 -21.48
C ALA A 143 -8.02 -5.51 -22.50
N GLY A 144 -9.27 -5.92 -22.33
CA GLY A 144 -10.40 -5.38 -23.05
C GLY A 144 -10.51 -3.85 -22.93
N THR A 145 -11.47 -3.26 -23.63
CA THR A 145 -11.79 -1.84 -23.48
C THR A 145 -11.98 -1.49 -21.99
N PRO A 146 -11.59 -0.29 -21.55
CA PRO A 146 -11.76 0.15 -20.17
C PRO A 146 -13.16 -0.17 -19.65
N ALA A 147 -13.24 -0.53 -18.37
CA ALA A 147 -14.49 -0.56 -17.64
C ALA A 147 -15.28 0.74 -17.94
N THR A 148 -16.54 0.62 -18.37
CA THR A 148 -17.43 1.78 -18.42
C THR A 148 -17.71 2.26 -17.00
N GLU A 149 -18.27 3.47 -16.88
CA GLU A 149 -18.79 3.96 -15.60
C GLU A 149 -19.76 2.94 -14.97
N GLU A 150 -20.62 2.33 -15.80
CA GLU A 150 -21.54 1.27 -15.37
C GLU A 150 -20.82 0.02 -14.84
N SER A 151 -19.76 -0.48 -15.50
CA SER A 151 -19.04 -1.64 -14.98
C SER A 151 -18.28 -1.30 -13.69
N SER A 152 -17.71 -0.09 -13.59
CA SER A 152 -17.05 0.38 -12.37
C SER A 152 -18.03 0.50 -11.19
N LEU A 153 -19.27 0.96 -11.45
CA LEU A 153 -20.35 1.00 -10.47
C LEU A 153 -20.79 -0.40 -10.04
N ARG A 154 -20.92 -1.34 -10.98
CA ARG A 154 -21.27 -2.75 -10.69
C ARG A 154 -20.20 -3.44 -9.85
N ASP A 155 -18.95 -3.24 -10.20
CA ASP A 155 -17.81 -3.76 -9.48
C ASP A 155 -17.81 -3.22 -8.04
N THR A 156 -17.93 -1.90 -7.89
CA THR A 156 -18.03 -1.26 -6.56
C THR A 156 -19.24 -1.77 -5.77
N LEU A 157 -20.38 -1.98 -6.42
CA LEU A 157 -21.56 -2.55 -5.78
C LEU A 157 -21.30 -3.97 -5.28
N ALA A 158 -20.67 -4.84 -6.08
CA ALA A 158 -20.35 -6.21 -5.70
C ALA A 158 -19.44 -6.26 -4.45
N LEU A 159 -18.48 -5.33 -4.35
CA LEU A 159 -17.66 -5.16 -3.14
C LEU A 159 -18.47 -4.79 -1.90
N LEU A 160 -19.35 -3.81 -2.04
CA LEU A 160 -20.18 -3.33 -0.94
C LEU A 160 -21.15 -4.41 -0.48
N GLU A 161 -21.73 -5.16 -1.44
CA GLU A 161 -22.58 -6.32 -1.15
C GLU A 161 -21.82 -7.44 -0.43
N GLN A 162 -20.59 -7.75 -0.86
CA GLN A 162 -19.72 -8.69 -0.16
C GLN A 162 -19.40 -8.21 1.26
N GLY A 163 -18.99 -6.95 1.42
CA GLY A 163 -18.67 -6.37 2.73
C GLY A 163 -19.86 -6.38 3.68
N TYR A 164 -21.06 -6.06 3.17
CA TYR A 164 -22.31 -6.17 3.92
C TYR A 164 -22.61 -7.61 4.35
N ALA A 165 -22.47 -8.57 3.44
CA ALA A 165 -22.67 -9.99 3.74
C ALA A 165 -21.66 -10.52 4.77
N GLU A 166 -20.38 -10.11 4.69
CA GLU A 166 -19.35 -10.45 5.67
C GLU A 166 -19.70 -9.91 7.06
N ARG A 167 -20.21 -8.66 7.16
CA ARG A 167 -20.64 -8.08 8.45
C ARG A 167 -21.87 -8.77 9.05
N LEU A 168 -22.85 -9.11 8.23
CA LEU A 168 -23.99 -9.92 8.67
C LEU A 168 -23.53 -11.30 9.18
N ALA A 169 -22.59 -11.94 8.49
CA ALA A 169 -22.05 -13.24 8.92
C ALA A 169 -21.27 -13.14 10.24
N ALA A 170 -20.45 -12.10 10.42
CA ALA A 170 -19.74 -11.81 11.67
C ALA A 170 -20.72 -11.57 12.84
N GLN A 171 -21.76 -10.77 12.62
CA GLN A 171 -22.82 -10.54 13.61
C GLN A 171 -23.53 -11.86 13.98
N ALA A 172 -23.87 -12.69 12.99
CA ALA A 172 -24.49 -14.00 13.22
C ALA A 172 -23.56 -14.98 13.96
N ALA A 173 -22.24 -14.81 13.84
CA ALA A 173 -21.24 -15.57 14.59
C ALA A 173 -21.05 -15.06 16.04
N GLY A 174 -21.75 -13.99 16.44
CA GLY A 174 -21.68 -13.39 17.77
C GLY A 174 -20.52 -12.41 17.95
N GLU A 175 -19.91 -11.94 16.86
CA GLU A 175 -18.94 -10.85 16.93
C GLU A 175 -19.64 -9.52 17.26
N ASP A 176 -18.95 -8.64 17.99
CA ASP A 176 -19.45 -7.32 18.39
C ASP A 176 -19.42 -6.37 17.17
N VAL A 177 -20.41 -6.54 16.29
CA VAL A 177 -20.64 -5.69 15.12
C VAL A 177 -21.81 -4.75 15.43
N ASP A 178 -21.54 -3.44 15.39
CA ASP A 178 -22.56 -2.42 15.63
C ASP A 178 -23.67 -2.49 14.57
N GLN A 179 -24.93 -2.52 15.01
CA GLN A 179 -26.07 -2.52 14.10
C GLN A 179 -26.11 -1.25 13.24
N ALA A 180 -25.68 -0.11 13.78
CA ALA A 180 -25.63 1.14 13.03
C ALA A 180 -24.68 1.05 11.83
N GLU A 181 -23.56 0.31 11.96
CA GLU A 181 -22.62 0.07 10.86
C GLU A 181 -23.23 -0.82 9.77
N ILE A 182 -24.00 -1.84 10.16
CA ILE A 182 -24.73 -2.71 9.21
C ILE A 182 -25.80 -1.91 8.46
N ASP A 183 -26.56 -1.07 9.17
CA ASP A 183 -27.61 -0.23 8.58
C ASP A 183 -27.03 0.82 7.61
N GLU A 184 -25.89 1.43 7.96
CA GLU A 184 -25.16 2.35 7.08
C GLU A 184 -24.68 1.65 5.81
N LEU A 185 -24.07 0.46 5.94
CA LEU A 185 -23.65 -0.34 4.79
C LEU A 185 -24.83 -0.75 3.91
N ALA A 186 -25.96 -1.14 4.50
CA ALA A 186 -27.17 -1.46 3.76
C ALA A 186 -27.67 -0.25 2.94
N GLN A 187 -27.68 0.94 3.55
CA GLN A 187 -28.07 2.17 2.85
C GLN A 187 -27.12 2.50 1.69
N ILE A 188 -25.81 2.32 1.88
CA ILE A 188 -24.81 2.53 0.83
C ILE A 188 -25.01 1.52 -0.33
N VAL A 189 -25.22 0.24 -0.02
CA VAL A 189 -25.49 -0.81 -1.02
C VAL A 189 -26.74 -0.48 -1.84
N GLU A 190 -27.85 -0.11 -1.20
CA GLU A 190 -29.09 0.25 -1.91
C GLU A 190 -28.91 1.50 -2.78
N SER A 191 -28.20 2.52 -2.28
CA SER A 191 -27.88 3.72 -3.06
C SER A 191 -27.05 3.38 -4.30
N MET A 192 -26.02 2.54 -4.15
CA MET A 192 -25.17 2.13 -5.26
C MET A 192 -25.90 1.23 -6.27
N ARG A 193 -26.83 0.37 -5.80
CA ARG A 193 -27.68 -0.43 -6.66
C ARG A 193 -28.57 0.44 -7.53
N ALA A 194 -29.19 1.47 -6.94
CA ALA A 194 -29.99 2.44 -7.68
C ALA A 194 -29.16 3.21 -8.73
N SER A 195 -27.92 3.62 -8.38
CA SER A 195 -27.01 4.26 -9.34
C SER A 195 -26.61 3.33 -10.50
N ALA A 196 -26.33 2.06 -10.21
CA ALA A 196 -25.98 1.07 -11.23
C ALA A 196 -27.17 0.73 -12.16
N GLU A 197 -28.40 0.74 -11.63
CA GLU A 197 -29.63 0.56 -12.41
C GLU A 197 -29.90 1.78 -13.31
N ALA A 198 -29.77 3.00 -12.78
CA ALA A 198 -29.89 4.22 -13.57
C ALA A 198 -28.87 4.27 -14.73
N ALA A 199 -27.61 3.92 -14.47
CA ALA A 199 -26.57 3.85 -15.51
C ALA A 199 -26.87 2.83 -16.61
N ARG A 200 -27.56 1.72 -16.26
CA ARG A 200 -28.00 0.70 -17.22
C ARG A 200 -29.15 1.19 -18.10
N ASP A 201 -30.08 1.94 -17.53
CA ASP A 201 -31.28 2.42 -18.23
C ASP A 201 -30.98 3.50 -19.29
N ASP A 202 -29.83 4.18 -19.19
CA ASP A 202 -29.33 5.11 -20.21
C ASP A 202 -28.93 4.42 -21.53
N GLY A 203 -29.09 3.10 -21.63
CA GLY A 203 -29.12 2.36 -22.89
C GLY A 203 -27.75 2.18 -23.55
N VAL A 204 -26.67 2.53 -22.87
CA VAL A 204 -25.31 2.20 -23.27
C VAL A 204 -25.05 0.76 -22.84
N PRO A 205 -24.83 -0.20 -23.77
CA PRO A 205 -24.50 -1.56 -23.37
C PRO A 205 -23.18 -1.55 -22.59
N SER A 206 -23.22 -1.90 -21.29
CA SER A 206 -21.98 -2.19 -20.55
C SER A 206 -21.24 -3.31 -21.28
N PRO A 207 -19.99 -3.10 -21.70
CA PRO A 207 -19.13 -4.23 -22.01
C PRO A 207 -19.04 -5.13 -20.75
N PRO A 208 -18.82 -6.44 -20.93
CA PRO A 208 -18.51 -7.32 -19.80
C PRO A 208 -17.29 -6.76 -19.03
N PRO A 209 -17.18 -7.05 -17.72
CA PRO A 209 -16.01 -6.65 -16.95
C PRO A 209 -14.76 -7.13 -17.68
N THR A 210 -13.89 -6.18 -17.97
CA THR A 210 -12.68 -6.45 -18.74
C THR A 210 -11.76 -7.28 -17.85
N PRO A 211 -11.34 -8.49 -18.29
CA PRO A 211 -10.36 -9.24 -17.53
C PRO A 211 -9.12 -8.36 -17.34
N VAL A 212 -8.73 -8.20 -16.08
CA VAL A 212 -7.53 -7.45 -15.71
C VAL A 212 -6.34 -8.24 -16.24
N ALA A 213 -5.48 -7.60 -17.02
CA ALA A 213 -4.24 -8.23 -17.45
C ALA A 213 -3.45 -8.56 -16.19
N ARG A 214 -3.23 -9.84 -15.90
CA ARG A 214 -2.44 -10.22 -14.73
C ARG A 214 -1.00 -9.82 -14.97
N VAL A 215 -0.46 -9.01 -14.08
CA VAL A 215 0.93 -8.55 -14.12
C VAL A 215 1.61 -8.95 -12.84
N ARG A 216 2.86 -9.41 -12.91
CA ARG A 216 3.70 -9.68 -11.76
C ARG A 216 4.85 -8.71 -11.72
N VAL A 217 5.07 -8.07 -10.58
CA VAL A 217 6.27 -7.29 -10.30
C VAL A 217 7.24 -8.21 -9.56
N LEU A 218 8.46 -8.35 -10.07
CA LEU A 218 9.51 -9.22 -9.55
C LEU A 218 10.67 -8.34 -9.08
N VAL A 219 11.10 -8.50 -7.84
CA VAL A 219 12.35 -7.91 -7.33
C VAL A 219 13.42 -8.97 -7.38
N THR A 220 14.57 -8.63 -7.92
CA THR A 220 15.68 -9.54 -8.13
C THR A 220 16.99 -9.05 -7.53
N TYR A 221 17.78 -10.01 -7.04
CA TYR A 221 19.15 -9.80 -6.58
C TYR A 221 20.02 -10.92 -7.14
N ASP A 222 21.16 -10.59 -7.76
CA ASP A 222 22.04 -11.54 -8.45
C ASP A 222 21.28 -12.52 -9.37
N ASP A 223 20.44 -11.97 -10.27
CA ASP A 223 19.60 -12.69 -11.24
C ASP A 223 18.52 -13.62 -10.64
N ARG A 224 18.20 -13.49 -9.34
CA ARG A 224 17.19 -14.32 -8.65
C ARG A 224 16.04 -13.51 -8.13
N VAL A 225 14.82 -14.02 -8.26
CA VAL A 225 13.62 -13.42 -7.66
C VAL A 225 13.69 -13.55 -6.13
N VAL A 226 13.75 -12.43 -5.43
CA VAL A 226 13.80 -12.35 -3.96
C VAL A 226 12.51 -11.84 -3.35
N ALA A 227 11.75 -11.01 -4.07
CA ALA A 227 10.40 -10.57 -3.69
C ALA A 227 9.52 -10.52 -4.93
N ALA A 228 8.20 -10.66 -4.77
CA ALA A 228 7.27 -10.52 -5.87
C ALA A 228 5.88 -10.08 -5.38
N THR A 229 5.14 -9.41 -6.26
CA THR A 229 3.71 -9.14 -6.07
C THR A 229 2.97 -9.32 -7.39
N THR A 230 1.70 -9.68 -7.33
CA THR A 230 0.83 -9.87 -8.50
C THR A 230 -0.28 -8.81 -8.48
N ILE A 231 -0.66 -8.33 -9.66
CA ILE A 231 -1.77 -7.42 -9.91
C ILE A 231 -2.75 -8.13 -10.84
N PRO A 232 -4.05 -8.20 -10.50
CA PRO A 232 -4.58 -7.90 -9.17
C PRO A 232 -3.98 -8.86 -8.12
N ARG A 233 -3.99 -8.45 -6.84
CA ARG A 233 -3.45 -9.30 -5.77
C ARG A 233 -4.26 -10.58 -5.66
N ASP A 234 -3.62 -11.66 -5.27
CA ASP A 234 -4.33 -12.93 -5.06
C ASP A 234 -5.42 -12.76 -3.98
N GLY A 235 -6.65 -13.11 -4.33
CA GLY A 235 -7.82 -12.92 -3.47
C GLY A 235 -8.37 -11.48 -3.44
N GLN A 236 -7.76 -10.52 -4.15
CA GLN A 236 -8.38 -9.22 -4.42
C GLN A 236 -9.56 -9.42 -5.38
N SER A 237 -10.71 -8.82 -5.06
CA SER A 237 -11.84 -8.84 -6.00
C SER A 237 -11.51 -7.98 -7.23
N ASP A 238 -12.12 -8.30 -8.37
CA ASP A 238 -11.96 -7.50 -9.61
C ASP A 238 -12.32 -6.02 -9.38
N ALA A 239 -13.26 -5.79 -8.49
CA ALA A 239 -13.68 -4.47 -8.10
C ALA A 239 -12.67 -3.70 -7.25
N ASP A 240 -11.99 -4.37 -6.31
CA ASP A 240 -10.91 -3.73 -5.56
C ASP A 240 -9.74 -3.43 -6.52
N ALA A 241 -9.50 -4.31 -7.49
CA ALA A 241 -8.50 -4.10 -8.52
C ALA A 241 -8.86 -2.93 -9.46
N ALA A 242 -10.14 -2.76 -9.79
CA ALA A 242 -10.62 -1.65 -10.62
C ALA A 242 -10.35 -0.29 -9.96
N TRP A 243 -10.38 -0.20 -8.62
CA TRP A 243 -10.04 1.04 -7.89
C TRP A 243 -8.55 1.40 -7.98
N ASP A 244 -7.68 0.40 -8.06
CA ASP A 244 -6.25 0.60 -8.26
C ASP A 244 -5.91 0.95 -9.73
N ARG A 245 -6.91 0.93 -10.62
CA ARG A 245 -6.77 1.14 -12.06
C ARG A 245 -7.18 2.56 -12.48
N THR A 246 -6.30 3.24 -13.21
CA THR A 246 -6.60 4.50 -13.90
C THR A 246 -6.39 4.30 -15.39
N VAL A 247 -7.37 4.70 -16.21
CA VAL A 247 -7.21 4.71 -17.67
C VAL A 247 -6.94 6.12 -18.17
N ALA A 248 -5.86 6.28 -18.94
CA ALA A 248 -5.50 7.54 -19.57
C ALA A 248 -5.20 7.31 -21.07
N GLY A 249 -6.21 7.56 -21.92
CA GLY A 249 -6.11 7.35 -23.35
C GLY A 249 -5.78 5.89 -23.71
N PRO A 250 -4.67 5.61 -24.42
CA PRO A 250 -4.29 4.25 -24.78
C PRO A 250 -3.53 3.52 -23.66
N THR A 251 -3.42 4.09 -22.46
CA THR A 251 -2.68 3.48 -21.35
C THR A 251 -3.59 3.14 -20.19
N VAL A 252 -3.26 2.03 -19.56
CA VAL A 252 -3.81 1.59 -18.28
C VAL A 252 -2.69 1.72 -17.26
N ARG A 253 -3.03 2.28 -16.10
CA ARG A 253 -2.16 2.34 -14.94
C ARG A 253 -2.79 1.56 -13.82
N GLU A 254 -2.03 0.69 -13.18
CA GLU A 254 -2.46 -0.10 -12.03
C GLU A 254 -1.47 0.06 -10.89
N ARG A 255 -1.98 0.27 -9.68
CA ARG A 255 -1.12 0.38 -8.50
C ARG A 255 -0.76 -1.00 -7.96
N ALA A 256 0.53 -1.31 -7.96
CA ALA A 256 1.09 -2.45 -7.25
C ALA A 256 1.41 -2.06 -5.80
N HIS A 257 1.08 -2.92 -4.84
CA HIS A 257 1.67 -2.89 -3.51
C HIS A 257 2.71 -4.01 -3.43
N LEU A 258 3.98 -3.62 -3.36
CA LEU A 258 5.11 -4.52 -3.34
C LEU A 258 5.72 -4.54 -1.92
N PRO A 259 5.56 -5.63 -1.16
CA PRO A 259 6.29 -5.83 0.09
C PRO A 259 7.80 -5.87 -0.20
N LEU A 260 8.58 -5.16 0.61
CA LEU A 260 10.04 -5.20 0.62
C LEU A 260 10.53 -6.28 1.60
N GLU A 261 9.95 -7.46 1.45
CA GLU A 261 10.28 -8.66 2.20
C GLU A 261 10.70 -9.75 1.22
N THR A 262 11.62 -10.60 1.66
CA THR A 262 11.93 -11.82 0.94
C THR A 262 10.68 -12.67 0.81
N CYS A 263 10.47 -13.36 -0.31
CA CYS A 263 9.39 -14.33 -0.35
C CYS A 263 9.75 -15.54 0.53
N THR A 264 8.77 -16.25 1.04
CA THR A 264 8.97 -17.63 1.51
C THR A 264 8.68 -18.61 0.37
N VAL A 265 9.18 -19.85 0.49
CA VAL A 265 8.83 -20.94 -0.46
C VAL A 265 7.31 -21.16 -0.50
N ASP A 266 6.63 -20.89 0.62
CA ASP A 266 5.17 -20.97 0.76
C ASP A 266 4.43 -19.67 0.33
N GLY A 267 5.16 -18.67 -0.16
CA GLY A 267 4.60 -17.49 -0.85
C GLY A 267 4.17 -16.31 0.03
N VAL A 268 4.31 -16.37 1.36
CA VAL A 268 3.91 -15.25 2.25
C VAL A 268 4.88 -15.09 3.43
N GLY A 269 5.29 -13.84 3.70
CA GLY A 269 5.89 -13.40 4.97
C GLY A 269 7.33 -13.83 5.23
N GLY A 270 8.29 -13.36 4.41
CA GLY A 270 9.71 -13.61 4.67
C GLY A 270 10.37 -12.52 5.52
N ASP A 271 11.69 -12.61 5.64
CA ASP A 271 12.49 -11.59 6.31
C ASP A 271 12.53 -10.31 5.46
N PRO A 272 12.61 -9.12 6.06
CA PRO A 272 12.75 -7.89 5.29
C PRO A 272 13.97 -7.91 4.37
N LEU A 273 13.84 -7.29 3.18
CA LEU A 273 14.94 -7.25 2.22
C LEU A 273 16.17 -6.58 2.86
N PRO A 274 17.37 -7.17 2.69
CA PRO A 274 18.60 -6.53 3.10
C PRO A 274 18.80 -5.16 2.44
N SER A 275 19.69 -4.34 3.01
CA SER A 275 20.11 -3.12 2.32
C SER A 275 20.87 -3.49 1.05
N GLY A 276 20.58 -2.83 -0.06
CA GLY A 276 21.22 -3.11 -1.33
C GLY A 276 20.52 -2.48 -2.52
N THR A 277 21.07 -2.75 -3.69
CA THR A 277 20.47 -2.40 -4.97
C THR A 277 19.83 -3.64 -5.57
N TYR A 278 18.60 -3.50 -6.01
CA TYR A 278 17.76 -4.55 -6.57
C TYR A 278 17.32 -4.15 -7.97
N ASP A 279 17.25 -5.15 -8.85
CA ASP A 279 16.59 -5.00 -10.13
C ASP A 279 15.11 -5.33 -9.98
N VAL A 280 14.24 -4.58 -10.63
CA VAL A 280 12.79 -4.79 -10.63
C VAL A 280 12.34 -5.04 -12.06
N LEU A 281 11.62 -6.13 -12.25
CA LEU A 281 11.07 -6.55 -13.52
C LEU A 281 9.54 -6.56 -13.43
N VAL A 282 8.88 -6.26 -14.54
CA VAL A 282 7.42 -6.35 -14.65
C VAL A 282 7.11 -7.38 -15.72
N ALA A 283 6.29 -8.38 -15.40
CA ALA A 283 6.08 -9.54 -16.22
C ALA A 283 4.59 -9.79 -16.48
N ARG A 284 4.23 -10.18 -17.71
CA ARG A 284 2.87 -10.65 -18.00
C ARG A 284 2.66 -12.02 -17.37
N ASP A 285 1.71 -12.10 -16.45
CA ASP A 285 1.40 -13.33 -15.75
C ASP A 285 0.37 -14.14 -16.55
N ALA A 286 0.69 -15.40 -16.81
CA ALA A 286 -0.20 -16.35 -17.47
C ALA A 286 -1.06 -17.14 -16.46
N GLY A 287 -0.90 -16.88 -15.17
CA GLY A 287 -1.63 -17.51 -14.08
C GLY A 287 -0.71 -18.18 -13.06
N ALA A 288 -1.29 -18.55 -11.92
CA ALA A 288 -0.56 -19.22 -10.84
C ALA A 288 0.14 -20.49 -11.33
N GLY A 289 1.43 -20.63 -11.01
CA GLY A 289 2.26 -21.77 -11.41
C GLY A 289 2.66 -21.81 -12.89
N VAL A 290 2.35 -20.77 -13.66
CA VAL A 290 2.75 -20.65 -15.07
C VAL A 290 3.88 -19.62 -15.20
N ALA A 291 4.87 -19.94 -16.02
CA ALA A 291 5.96 -19.01 -16.31
C ALA A 291 5.42 -17.75 -17.02
N PRO A 292 5.91 -16.55 -16.66
CA PRO A 292 5.57 -15.33 -17.38
C PRO A 292 5.92 -15.41 -18.86
N THR A 293 5.11 -14.76 -19.69
CA THR A 293 5.24 -14.83 -21.16
C THR A 293 6.05 -13.71 -21.77
N ALA A 294 6.13 -12.56 -21.09
CA ALA A 294 6.90 -11.39 -21.52
C ALA A 294 7.29 -10.55 -20.30
N VAL A 295 8.41 -9.83 -20.38
CA VAL A 295 8.98 -9.04 -19.27
C VAL A 295 9.48 -7.67 -19.76
N ALA A 296 9.32 -6.65 -18.94
CA ALA A 296 9.96 -5.35 -19.06
C ALA A 296 10.87 -5.06 -17.86
N GLY A 297 11.90 -4.24 -18.06
CA GLY A 297 12.90 -3.88 -17.05
C GLY A 297 14.34 -4.13 -17.54
N PRO A 298 15.34 -4.10 -16.65
CA PRO A 298 15.23 -3.87 -15.21
C PRO A 298 15.10 -2.40 -14.84
N TRP A 299 14.20 -2.09 -13.91
CA TRP A 299 14.25 -0.86 -13.14
C TRP A 299 15.11 -1.06 -11.89
N THR A 300 15.69 0.00 -11.35
CA THR A 300 16.56 -0.12 -10.17
C THR A 300 15.85 0.41 -8.93
N LEU A 301 15.79 -0.42 -7.89
CA LEU A 301 15.28 -0.08 -6.56
C LEU A 301 16.40 -0.17 -5.54
N VAL A 302 16.51 0.81 -4.63
CA VAL A 302 17.50 0.80 -3.56
C VAL A 302 16.81 0.65 -2.21
N VAL A 303 17.25 -0.33 -1.42
CA VAL A 303 16.87 -0.43 0.00
C VAL A 303 18.06 0.12 0.82
N PRO A 304 17.88 1.23 1.55
CA PRO A 304 18.97 1.82 2.32
C PRO A 304 19.33 0.95 3.54
N PRO A 305 20.51 1.14 4.14
CA PRO A 305 20.84 0.55 5.43
C PRO A 305 19.77 0.91 6.48
N ARG A 306 19.29 -0.11 7.21
CA ARG A 306 18.40 0.12 8.35
C ARG A 306 19.20 0.81 9.46
N VAL A 307 18.98 2.10 9.64
CA VAL A 307 19.56 2.86 10.75
C VAL A 307 18.76 2.61 12.04
N GLY A 308 19.36 2.92 13.18
CA GLY A 308 18.68 2.80 14.48
C GLY A 308 17.63 3.89 14.69
N ALA A 309 16.88 3.79 15.79
CA ALA A 309 15.93 4.82 16.20
C ALA A 309 16.59 6.22 16.27
N VAL A 310 15.79 7.27 16.07
CA VAL A 310 16.24 8.66 16.17
C VAL A 310 16.88 8.90 17.55
N THR A 311 18.09 9.44 17.56
CA THR A 311 18.82 9.78 18.79
C THR A 311 18.88 11.28 19.02
N GLY A 312 19.07 11.70 20.26
CA GLY A 312 19.19 13.13 20.63
C GLY A 312 17.87 13.85 20.86
N LEU A 313 16.75 13.13 20.97
CA LEU A 313 15.47 13.72 21.38
C LEU A 313 15.55 14.23 22.83
N PRO A 314 14.88 15.35 23.17
CA PRO A 314 14.90 15.90 24.53
C PRO A 314 14.25 14.96 25.55
N ASP A 315 14.72 15.04 26.79
CA ASP A 315 14.07 14.38 27.92
C ASP A 315 12.61 14.85 28.02
N GLY A 316 11.66 13.90 27.96
CA GLY A 316 10.23 14.19 27.99
C GLY A 316 9.51 14.14 26.64
N PHE A 317 10.23 13.95 25.52
CA PHE A 317 9.56 13.62 24.26
C PHE A 317 8.87 12.24 24.37
N PRO A 318 7.59 12.09 23.96
CA PRO A 318 6.81 10.87 24.17
C PRO A 318 7.13 9.76 23.15
N THR A 319 8.36 9.23 23.16
CA THR A 319 8.83 8.24 22.16
C THR A 319 7.98 6.97 22.09
N ASP A 320 7.32 6.59 23.19
CA ASP A 320 6.47 5.40 23.26
C ASP A 320 5.10 5.61 22.59
N ALA A 321 4.63 6.85 22.52
CA ALA A 321 3.34 7.20 21.90
C ALA A 321 3.51 7.78 20.49
N VAL A 322 4.66 8.41 20.21
CA VAL A 322 4.96 9.05 18.93
C VAL A 322 6.23 8.41 18.35
N PRO A 323 6.13 7.20 17.79
CA PRO A 323 7.24 6.57 17.09
C PRO A 323 7.66 7.40 15.87
N MET A 324 8.96 7.36 15.56
CA MET A 324 9.54 8.02 14.40
C MET A 324 10.34 7.01 13.57
N PRO A 325 10.40 7.18 12.24
CA PRO A 325 11.25 6.35 11.42
C PRO A 325 12.72 6.60 11.78
N PRO A 326 13.58 5.60 11.58
CA PRO A 326 15.02 5.76 11.70
C PRO A 326 15.52 6.96 10.89
N GLY A 327 16.35 7.80 11.51
CA GLY A 327 16.83 9.03 10.87
C GLY A 327 17.76 9.85 11.75
N ARG A 328 18.29 10.93 11.18
CA ARG A 328 19.13 11.89 11.89
C ARG A 328 18.29 13.09 12.32
N LEU A 329 18.28 13.39 13.62
CA LEU A 329 17.64 14.59 14.14
C LEU A 329 18.32 15.85 13.57
N LEU A 330 17.52 16.73 12.96
CA LEU A 330 17.97 18.02 12.43
C LEU A 330 17.60 19.15 13.39
N GLU A 331 16.34 19.17 13.80
CA GLU A 331 15.78 20.21 14.67
C GLU A 331 14.77 19.60 15.63
N VAL A 332 14.76 20.10 16.87
CA VAL A 332 13.72 19.84 17.84
C VAL A 332 13.46 21.08 18.68
N SER A 333 12.19 21.39 18.91
CA SER A 333 11.76 22.52 19.73
C SER A 333 10.44 22.22 20.43
N GLY A 334 10.16 22.92 21.53
CA GLY A 334 8.93 22.78 22.30
C GLY A 334 9.13 21.99 23.60
N ASP A 335 8.02 21.62 24.23
CA ASP A 335 7.99 20.84 25.46
C ASP A 335 6.68 20.05 25.60
N ALA A 336 6.53 19.27 26.68
CA ALA A 336 5.35 18.43 26.88
C ALA A 336 4.04 19.22 27.11
N ALA A 337 4.11 20.49 27.50
CA ALA A 337 2.93 21.31 27.78
C ALA A 337 2.46 22.07 26.53
N GLU A 338 3.39 22.60 25.74
CA GLU A 338 3.09 23.36 24.52
C GLU A 338 3.03 22.47 23.26
N GLY A 339 3.62 21.27 23.34
CA GLY A 339 3.82 20.37 22.21
C GLY A 339 5.24 20.44 21.66
N TRP A 340 5.55 19.52 20.75
CA TRP A 340 6.87 19.36 20.15
C TRP A 340 6.81 19.63 18.64
N THR A 341 7.86 20.21 18.09
CA THR A 341 8.16 20.17 16.66
C THR A 341 9.47 19.43 16.48
N VAL A 342 9.47 18.38 15.67
CA VAL A 342 10.66 17.56 15.40
C VAL A 342 10.86 17.47 13.90
N GLN A 343 12.09 17.72 13.44
CA GLN A 343 12.47 17.54 12.05
C GLN A 343 13.63 16.56 11.98
N ILE A 344 13.45 15.51 11.17
CA ILE A 344 14.43 14.45 10.99
C ILE A 344 14.79 14.32 9.50
N ALA A 345 16.06 14.06 9.23
CA ALA A 345 16.53 13.59 7.93
C ALA A 345 16.32 12.07 7.88
N VAL A 346 15.50 11.62 6.94
CA VAL A 346 15.15 10.21 6.76
C VAL A 346 15.61 9.81 5.36
N GLU A 347 16.37 8.71 5.29
CA GLU A 347 16.73 8.11 4.01
C GLU A 347 15.49 7.41 3.41
N GLY A 348 15.36 7.47 2.09
CA GLY A 348 14.23 6.89 1.36
C GLY A 348 13.18 7.91 0.93
N ASP A 349 12.63 7.66 -0.24
CA ASP A 349 11.58 8.44 -0.91
C ASP A 349 10.21 8.21 -0.23
N ASP A 350 10.02 7.05 0.40
CA ASP A 350 8.83 6.63 1.16
C ASP A 350 8.81 7.07 2.62
N ARG A 351 9.78 7.89 3.06
CA ARG A 351 9.88 8.44 4.42
C ARG A 351 8.55 8.88 5.04
N PHE A 352 7.68 9.53 4.25
CA PHE A 352 6.37 9.99 4.71
C PHE A 352 5.46 8.80 5.07
N THR A 353 5.35 7.84 4.17
CA THR A 353 4.51 6.65 4.34
C THR A 353 5.02 5.80 5.50
N VAL A 354 6.34 5.63 5.62
CA VAL A 354 6.94 4.94 6.78
C VAL A 354 6.60 5.66 8.09
N GLY A 355 6.72 6.98 8.14
CA GLY A 355 6.37 7.75 9.33
C GLY A 355 4.89 7.67 9.70
N ALA A 356 4.00 7.68 8.71
CA ALA A 356 2.56 7.56 8.90
C ALA A 356 2.17 6.14 9.36
N ASP A 357 2.74 5.10 8.76
CA ASP A 357 2.47 3.70 9.13
C ASP A 357 2.92 3.41 10.57
N LEU A 358 4.06 3.95 10.99
CA LEU A 358 4.53 3.83 12.39
C LEU A 358 3.54 4.43 13.40
N LEU A 359 2.94 5.57 13.08
CA LEU A 359 1.92 6.19 13.94
C LEU A 359 0.62 5.40 13.92
N ASP A 360 0.21 4.94 12.74
CA ASP A 360 -0.97 4.13 12.60
C ASP A 360 -0.87 2.88 13.44
N ASP A 361 0.31 2.23 13.51
CA ASP A 361 0.55 1.02 14.27
C ASP A 361 0.52 1.19 15.80
N VAL A 362 0.48 2.43 16.32
CA VAL A 362 0.33 2.69 17.75
C VAL A 362 -1.06 2.18 18.22
N PRO A 363 -1.14 1.48 19.37
CA PRO A 363 -2.42 1.09 19.96
C PRO A 363 -3.33 2.29 20.17
N ASP A 364 -4.61 2.13 19.84
CA ASP A 364 -5.64 3.17 19.92
C ASP A 364 -5.40 4.41 19.02
N ALA A 365 -4.46 4.33 18.07
CA ALA A 365 -4.29 5.37 17.08
C ALA A 365 -5.52 5.52 16.18
N VAL A 366 -5.89 6.77 15.91
CA VAL A 366 -6.98 7.16 15.02
C VAL A 366 -6.43 8.08 13.94
N GLU A 367 -6.34 7.58 12.72
CA GLU A 367 -6.08 8.41 11.55
C GLU A 367 -7.28 9.37 11.32
N GLU A 368 -7.00 10.68 11.32
CA GLU A 368 -7.97 11.71 10.93
C GLU A 368 -7.93 11.99 9.43
N TYR A 369 -6.72 12.07 8.87
CA TYR A 369 -6.53 12.12 7.42
C TYR A 369 -5.14 11.62 7.01
N ARG A 370 -5.04 11.12 5.78
CA ARG A 370 -3.78 10.82 5.10
C ARG A 370 -3.86 11.25 3.63
N ALA A 371 -2.89 12.05 3.22
CA ALA A 371 -2.67 12.50 1.85
C ALA A 371 -1.18 12.36 1.51
N PRO A 372 -0.78 12.34 0.22
CA PRO A 372 0.61 12.17 -0.17
C PRO A 372 1.60 13.14 0.52
N THR A 373 1.17 14.38 0.79
CA THR A 373 2.02 15.43 1.36
C THR A 373 1.83 15.64 2.86
N GLY A 374 0.94 14.89 3.50
CA GLY A 374 0.68 15.09 4.92
C GLY A 374 -0.32 14.12 5.53
N ALA A 375 -0.15 13.85 6.81
CA ALA A 375 -1.04 13.00 7.59
C ALA A 375 -1.28 13.62 8.96
N ARG A 376 -2.44 13.31 9.55
CA ARG A 376 -2.75 13.63 10.94
C ARG A 376 -3.32 12.41 11.62
N VAL A 377 -2.66 12.01 12.70
CA VAL A 377 -3.00 10.81 13.48
C VAL A 377 -3.12 11.23 14.94
N LEU A 378 -4.22 10.83 15.58
CA LEU A 378 -4.38 10.94 17.02
C LEU A 378 -3.81 9.67 17.64
N VAL A 379 -2.82 9.80 18.51
CA VAL A 379 -2.25 8.71 19.30
C VAL A 379 -2.54 8.97 20.79
N PRO A 380 -2.37 8.00 21.69
CA PRO A 380 -2.68 8.19 23.12
C PRO A 380 -2.02 9.44 23.71
N GLY A 381 -2.85 10.46 24.02
CA GLY A 381 -2.43 11.72 24.62
C GLY A 381 -1.92 12.81 23.65
N TRP A 382 -1.80 12.53 22.34
CA TRP A 382 -1.20 13.44 21.37
C TRP A 382 -1.91 13.47 20.02
N ALA A 383 -2.03 14.65 19.42
CA ALA A 383 -2.31 14.85 18.01
C ALA A 383 -0.98 15.03 17.27
N VAL A 384 -0.73 14.19 16.26
CA VAL A 384 0.52 14.22 15.50
C VAL A 384 0.24 14.55 14.04
N GLU A 385 0.84 15.63 13.55
CA GLU A 385 0.81 16.02 12.14
C GLU A 385 2.17 15.75 11.48
N LEU A 386 2.16 15.00 10.38
CA LEU A 386 3.34 14.66 9.58
C LEU A 386 3.33 15.43 8.28
N ARG A 387 4.49 15.95 7.89
CA ARG A 387 4.71 16.56 6.57
C ARG A 387 6.06 16.16 6.03
N SER A 388 6.09 15.72 4.76
CA SER A 388 7.35 15.60 4.02
C SER A 388 7.87 16.99 3.63
N GLY A 389 9.19 17.11 3.51
CA GLY A 389 9.81 18.33 3.03
C GLY A 389 11.24 18.10 2.57
N THR A 390 11.87 19.16 2.10
CA THR A 390 13.28 19.18 1.72
C THR A 390 13.96 20.38 2.36
N GLU A 391 15.17 20.19 2.87
CA GLU A 391 16.02 21.25 3.40
C GLU A 391 17.38 21.19 2.69
N GLY A 392 17.55 22.08 1.70
CA GLY A 392 18.65 21.94 0.75
C GLY A 392 18.50 20.64 -0.05
N ASP A 393 19.56 19.84 -0.07
CA ASP A 393 19.59 18.52 -0.74
C ASP A 393 19.17 17.37 0.19
N VAL A 394 18.73 17.67 1.41
CA VAL A 394 18.33 16.67 2.41
C VAL A 394 16.83 16.51 2.41
N THR A 395 16.37 15.28 2.22
CA THR A 395 14.98 14.89 2.39
C THR A 395 14.63 14.80 3.86
N THR A 396 13.51 15.42 4.26
CA THR A 396 13.14 15.59 5.66
C THR A 396 11.71 15.14 5.92
N LEU A 397 11.45 14.76 7.17
CA LEU A 397 10.12 14.51 7.70
C LEU A 397 9.93 15.36 8.96
N ARG A 398 8.85 16.14 8.98
CA ARG A 398 8.51 17.02 10.10
C ARG A 398 7.32 16.47 10.86
N TYR A 399 7.47 16.35 12.17
CA TYR A 399 6.43 16.03 13.13
C TYR A 399 6.03 17.30 13.87
N SER A 400 4.74 17.59 13.93
CA SER A 400 4.15 18.56 14.85
C SER A 400 3.27 17.80 15.83
N VAL A 401 3.64 17.79 17.11
CA VAL A 401 3.05 16.97 18.16
C VAL A 401 2.38 17.90 19.16
N ALA A 402 1.07 17.82 19.32
CA ALA A 402 0.31 18.65 20.27
C ALA A 402 -0.40 17.78 21.31
N PRO A 403 -0.47 18.18 22.59
CA PRO A 403 -1.26 17.44 23.58
C PRO A 403 -2.77 17.49 23.25
N LEU A 404 -3.50 16.42 23.58
CA LEU A 404 -4.95 16.29 23.37
C LEU A 404 -5.81 16.82 24.52
#